data_AF-Z9JPU5-F1
#
_entry.id   AF-Z9JPU5-F1
#
_cell.length_a   1.000
_cell.length_b   1.000
_cell.length_c   1.000
_cell.angle_alpha   90.00
_cell.angle_beta   90.00
_cell.angle_gamma   90.00
#
_symmetry.space_group_name_H-M   'P 1'
#
loop_
_entity.id
_entity.type
_entity.pdbx_description
1 polymer ?
#
loop_
_entity_poly.entity_id
_entity_poly.type
_entity_poly.pdbx_seq_one_letter_code
_entity_poly.pdbx_strand_id
1 'polypeptide(L)'
;MRDLDLSALGRGSGARARLRVLAESPLLLMGTTVVVLLVLVPAIVLVVVLASGAPLDGGMLAFLGILLLGGILGLVDVRRRTATSGGVEAFAEANGLDLIRESPARDYGAHRFRTGSRIVRESVRTREARLREIGDAWPMTLPEVGISAATGVRVGGPRTAEVFLRARLSAPVRAPLVHDGREAVTSDGQEDRADGSTPFVSPEMDRDLRAFAGPYTLEISGQEVVLCGSRPLDASRAERVQEAAVLVEALASRTEALLVDDAAGGPHAPVPWAAATGPHHPAPPRRGARRPVVVLLGVLALLVVVPVALAVVMSSIDHVLLGREVLAKAVVGVAVVLILGIVAAVARWMTAGRGAPRR
;
A
#
# COMPACT_ATOMS: atom_id res chain seq x y z
N MET A 1 -19.42 -6.93 14.82
CA MET A 1 -19.31 -6.29 13.48
C MET A 1 -20.59 -6.37 12.63
N ARG A 2 -21.76 -6.77 13.17
CA ARG A 2 -22.96 -7.01 12.35
C ARG A 2 -23.76 -5.75 12.00
N ASP A 3 -23.62 -4.68 12.80
CA ASP A 3 -24.31 -3.40 12.59
C ASP A 3 -23.30 -2.29 12.26
N LEU A 4 -22.82 -2.26 11.01
CA LEU A 4 -21.88 -1.24 10.55
C LEU A 4 -22.63 -0.12 9.81
N ASP A 5 -22.40 1.14 10.20
CA ASP A 5 -22.85 2.31 9.43
C ASP A 5 -21.98 2.44 8.17
N LEU A 6 -22.45 1.85 7.07
CA LEU A 6 -21.80 1.90 5.76
C LEU A 6 -22.00 3.25 5.05
N SER A 7 -22.96 4.08 5.49
CA SER A 7 -23.24 5.37 4.83
C SER A 7 -22.04 6.33 4.89
N ALA A 8 -21.18 6.15 5.89
CA ALA A 8 -19.95 6.92 6.06
C ALA A 8 -18.91 6.65 4.95
N LEU A 9 -18.92 5.48 4.31
CA LEU A 9 -18.03 5.19 3.17
C LEU A 9 -18.41 6.01 1.92
N GLY A 10 -19.71 6.26 1.73
CA GLY A 10 -20.24 7.05 0.61
C GLY A 10 -20.21 8.57 0.84
N ARG A 11 -20.14 9.02 2.11
CA ARG A 11 -19.96 10.42 2.47
C ARG A 11 -18.52 10.84 2.16
N GLY A 12 -18.28 11.23 0.91
CA GLY A 12 -16.97 11.64 0.43
C GLY A 12 -16.24 12.57 1.40
N SER A 13 -14.97 12.30 1.64
CA SER A 13 -14.17 13.06 2.59
C SER A 13 -14.13 14.55 2.23
N GLY A 14 -14.39 15.42 3.22
CA GLY A 14 -14.26 16.87 3.06
C GLY A 14 -12.82 17.26 2.71
N ALA A 15 -12.64 18.39 2.03
CA ALA A 15 -11.32 18.85 1.55
C ALA A 15 -10.25 18.89 2.67
N ARG A 16 -10.65 19.24 3.90
CA ARG A 16 -9.76 19.28 5.07
C ARG A 16 -9.24 17.89 5.47
N ALA A 17 -10.08 16.85 5.42
CA ALA A 17 -9.66 15.48 5.70
C ALA A 17 -8.67 14.98 4.64
N ARG A 18 -8.92 15.31 3.36
CA ARG A 18 -8.00 14.98 2.26
C ARG A 18 -6.63 15.61 2.45
N LEU A 19 -6.57 16.88 2.83
CA LEU A 19 -5.32 17.58 3.11
C LEU A 19 -4.58 16.97 4.32
N ARG A 20 -5.30 16.52 5.35
CA ARG A 20 -4.71 15.82 6.49
C ARG A 20 -4.09 14.48 6.09
N VAL A 21 -4.80 13.68 5.29
CA VAL A 21 -4.29 12.40 4.74
C VAL A 21 -3.01 12.63 3.92
N LEU A 22 -3.01 13.67 3.07
CA LEU A 22 -1.84 14.08 2.30
C LEU A 22 -0.65 14.46 3.20
N ALA A 23 -0.89 15.23 4.27
CA ALA A 23 0.17 15.66 5.19
C ALA A 23 0.77 14.49 6.00
N GLU A 24 -0.01 13.45 6.28
CA GLU A 24 0.42 12.30 7.08
C GLU A 24 1.17 11.23 6.29
N SER A 25 1.07 11.24 4.95
CA SER A 25 1.77 10.31 4.07
C SER A 25 2.85 11.02 3.25
N PRO A 26 4.14 10.90 3.62
CA PRO A 26 5.23 11.54 2.90
C PRO A 26 5.31 11.15 1.42
N LEU A 27 4.95 9.91 1.09
CA LEU A 27 4.92 9.41 -0.29
C LEU A 27 3.80 10.06 -1.10
N LEU A 28 2.58 10.17 -0.54
CA LEU A 28 1.48 10.87 -1.21
C LEU A 28 1.78 12.36 -1.34
N LEU A 29 2.37 12.99 -0.32
CA LEU A 29 2.76 14.40 -0.38
C LEU A 29 3.78 14.65 -1.50
N MET A 30 4.83 13.83 -1.57
CA MET A 30 5.85 13.93 -2.62
C MET A 30 5.25 13.70 -4.01
N GLY A 31 4.46 12.63 -4.18
CA GLY A 31 3.80 12.33 -5.46
C GLY A 31 2.86 13.46 -5.89
N THR A 32 2.06 13.99 -4.98
CA THR A 32 1.15 15.11 -5.25
C THR A 32 1.91 16.38 -5.61
N THR A 33 3.02 16.66 -4.93
CA THR A 33 3.86 17.83 -5.24
C THR A 33 4.43 17.73 -6.65
N VAL A 34 4.97 16.56 -7.03
CA VAL A 34 5.49 16.33 -8.38
C VAL A 34 4.38 16.48 -9.43
N VAL A 35 3.21 15.90 -9.18
CA VAL A 35 2.04 16.01 -10.08
C VAL A 35 1.57 17.46 -10.22
N VAL A 36 1.49 18.22 -9.13
CA VAL A 36 1.13 19.64 -9.16
C VAL A 36 2.15 20.45 -9.97
N LEU A 37 3.44 20.18 -9.80
CA LEU A 37 4.50 20.85 -10.57
C LEU A 37 4.45 20.50 -12.05
N LEU A 38 4.13 19.25 -12.40
CA LEU A 38 3.91 18.81 -13.79
C LEU A 38 2.75 19.54 -14.47
N VAL A 39 1.78 20.06 -13.71
CA VAL A 39 0.70 20.89 -14.27
C VAL A 39 1.08 22.37 -14.26
N LEU A 40 1.54 22.87 -13.11
CA LEU A 40 1.74 24.29 -12.86
C LEU A 40 2.89 24.87 -13.70
N VAL A 41 4.03 24.18 -13.76
CA VAL A 41 5.21 24.70 -14.49
C VAL A 41 4.93 24.80 -15.99
N PRO A 42 4.43 23.76 -16.68
CA PRO A 42 4.08 23.88 -18.09
C PRO A 42 2.98 24.92 -18.37
N ALA A 43 2.00 25.05 -17.48
CA ALA A 43 0.94 26.06 -17.63
C ALA A 43 1.50 27.49 -17.55
N ILE A 44 2.40 27.76 -16.59
CA ILE A 44 3.07 29.07 -16.47
C ILE A 44 3.92 29.35 -17.71
N VAL A 45 4.73 28.39 -18.16
CA VAL A 45 5.56 28.54 -19.37
C VAL A 45 4.69 28.84 -20.58
N LEU A 46 3.57 28.12 -20.76
CA LEU A 46 2.65 28.35 -21.87
C LEU A 46 2.07 29.77 -21.83
N VAL A 47 1.65 30.25 -20.66
CA VAL A 47 1.13 31.62 -20.49
C VAL A 47 2.19 32.67 -20.80
N VAL A 48 3.43 32.48 -20.32
CA VAL A 48 4.54 33.42 -20.57
C VAL A 48 4.88 33.48 -22.05
N VAL A 49 4.97 32.35 -22.74
CA VAL A 49 5.28 32.30 -24.17
C VAL A 49 4.17 32.94 -25.01
N LEU A 50 2.90 32.69 -24.65
CA LEU A 50 1.76 33.34 -25.29
C LEU A 50 1.77 34.85 -25.07
N ALA A 51 2.10 35.31 -23.85
CA ALA A 51 2.16 36.72 -23.50
C ALA A 51 3.34 37.44 -24.17
N SER A 52 4.47 36.76 -24.39
CA SER A 52 5.64 37.35 -25.05
C SER A 52 5.51 37.45 -26.58
N GLY A 53 4.46 36.89 -27.17
CA GLY A 53 4.26 36.86 -28.62
C GLY A 53 5.33 36.06 -29.38
N ALA A 54 6.07 35.19 -28.67
CA ALA A 54 7.13 34.40 -29.27
C ALA A 54 6.53 33.29 -30.14
N PRO A 55 7.15 32.94 -31.29
CA PRO A 55 6.67 31.87 -32.13
C PRO A 55 6.72 30.54 -31.36
N LEU A 56 5.58 29.86 -31.29
CA LEU A 56 5.45 28.56 -30.65
C LEU A 56 5.93 27.47 -31.63
N ASP A 57 7.07 26.83 -31.31
CA ASP A 57 7.48 25.60 -31.99
C ASP A 57 6.48 24.47 -31.65
N GLY A 58 6.03 23.74 -32.67
CA GLY A 58 5.15 22.58 -32.51
C GLY A 58 5.76 21.51 -31.58
N GLY A 59 7.09 21.36 -31.57
CA GLY A 59 7.78 20.45 -30.65
C GLY A 59 7.63 20.86 -29.18
N MET A 60 7.74 22.16 -28.89
CA MET A 60 7.55 22.70 -27.54
C MET A 60 6.10 22.57 -27.08
N LEU A 61 5.14 22.85 -27.97
CA LEU A 61 3.72 22.66 -27.68
C LEU A 61 3.38 21.19 -27.38
N ALA A 62 3.90 20.25 -28.17
CA ALA A 62 3.70 18.83 -27.95
C ALA A 62 4.27 18.38 -26.59
N PHE A 63 5.48 18.84 -26.25
CA PHE A 63 6.11 18.52 -24.96
C PHE A 63 5.31 19.08 -23.77
N LEU A 64 4.92 20.36 -23.82
CA LEU A 64 4.08 20.99 -22.77
C LEU A 64 2.73 20.27 -22.65
N GLY A 65 2.11 19.90 -23.78
CA GLY A 65 0.86 19.14 -23.80
C GLY A 65 0.97 17.78 -23.13
N ILE A 66 2.04 17.02 -23.37
CA ILE A 66 2.28 15.72 -22.72
C ILE A 66 2.46 15.89 -21.21
N LEU A 67 3.24 16.89 -20.77
CA LEU A 67 3.44 17.15 -19.34
C LEU A 67 2.14 17.55 -18.64
N LEU A 68 1.35 18.44 -19.25
CA LEU A 68 0.04 18.86 -18.74
C LEU A 68 -0.92 17.67 -18.65
N LEU A 69 -1.01 16.85 -19.71
CA LEU A 69 -1.87 15.68 -19.72
C LEU A 69 -1.46 14.68 -18.63
N GLY A 70 -0.17 14.38 -18.52
CA GLY A 70 0.37 13.50 -17.47
C GLY A 70 0.12 14.03 -16.06
N GLY A 71 0.31 15.34 -15.85
CA GLY A 71 0.02 16.02 -14.59
C GLY A 71 -1.48 16.00 -14.24
N ILE A 72 -2.37 16.25 -15.21
CA ILE A 72 -3.82 16.19 -15.00
C ILE A 72 -4.25 14.76 -14.64
N LEU A 73 -3.78 13.75 -15.38
CA LEU A 73 -4.07 12.35 -15.09
C LEU A 73 -3.57 11.94 -13.71
N GLY A 74 -2.36 12.37 -13.34
CA GLY A 74 -1.81 12.17 -12.00
C GLY A 74 -2.65 12.84 -10.91
N LEU A 75 -3.18 14.03 -11.17
CA LEU A 75 -4.01 14.77 -10.20
C LEU A 75 -5.36 14.07 -10.00
N VAL A 76 -5.94 13.52 -11.07
CA VAL A 76 -7.14 12.67 -10.98
C VAL A 76 -6.86 11.41 -10.16
N ASP A 77 -5.73 10.74 -10.36
CA ASP A 77 -5.35 9.55 -9.58
C ASP A 77 -5.15 9.89 -8.09
N VAL A 78 -4.41 10.95 -7.77
CA VAL A 78 -4.23 11.43 -6.38
C VAL A 78 -5.58 11.77 -5.74
N ARG A 79 -6.46 12.45 -6.49
CA ARG A 79 -7.81 12.81 -6.00
C ARG A 79 -8.66 11.57 -5.72
N ARG A 80 -8.59 10.55 -6.59
CA ARG A 80 -9.29 9.28 -6.38
C ARG A 80 -8.77 8.58 -5.13
N ARG A 81 -7.45 8.44 -4.99
CA ARG A 81 -6.83 7.78 -3.82
C ARG A 81 -7.15 8.48 -2.50
N THR A 82 -7.08 9.81 -2.45
CA THR A 82 -7.38 10.59 -1.24
C THR A 82 -8.86 10.60 -0.88
N ALA A 83 -9.76 10.46 -1.85
CA ALA A 83 -11.18 10.30 -1.59
C ALA A 83 -11.46 8.97 -0.87
N THR A 84 -10.85 7.87 -1.35
CA THR A 84 -10.99 6.53 -0.75
C THR A 84 -10.48 6.51 0.69
N SER A 85 -9.26 6.97 0.95
CA SER A 85 -8.68 6.95 2.30
C SER A 85 -9.52 7.71 3.34
N GLY A 86 -10.13 8.84 2.93
CA GLY A 86 -10.95 9.63 3.83
C GLY A 86 -12.34 9.03 4.08
N GLY A 87 -12.89 8.24 3.15
CA GLY A 87 -14.12 7.48 3.37
C GLY A 87 -13.91 6.37 4.42
N VAL A 88 -12.77 5.67 4.36
CA VAL A 88 -12.41 4.64 5.35
C VAL A 88 -12.19 5.25 6.73
N GLU A 89 -11.59 6.44 6.82
CA GLU A 89 -11.45 7.16 8.09
C GLU A 89 -12.80 7.54 8.70
N ALA A 90 -13.70 8.13 7.90
CA ALA A 90 -15.05 8.46 8.37
C ALA A 90 -15.84 7.20 8.78
N PHE A 91 -15.68 6.11 8.04
CA PHE A 91 -16.27 4.82 8.38
C PHE A 91 -15.73 4.26 9.70
N ALA A 92 -14.42 4.30 9.92
CA ALA A 92 -13.83 3.87 11.16
C ALA A 92 -14.32 4.70 12.35
N GLU A 93 -14.41 6.02 12.19
CA GLU A 93 -14.92 6.94 13.21
C GLU A 93 -16.40 6.67 13.54
N ALA A 94 -17.25 6.56 12.52
CA ALA A 94 -18.69 6.31 12.69
C ALA A 94 -18.99 4.99 13.40
N ASN A 95 -18.12 3.99 13.24
CA ASN A 95 -18.29 2.65 13.80
C ASN A 95 -17.41 2.40 15.04
N GLY A 96 -16.72 3.41 15.56
CA GLY A 96 -15.85 3.26 16.73
C GLY A 96 -14.67 2.30 16.53
N LEU A 97 -14.21 2.12 15.29
CA LEU A 97 -13.11 1.24 14.91
C LEU A 97 -11.77 1.99 14.97
N ASP A 98 -10.68 1.24 15.06
CA ASP A 98 -9.34 1.78 14.86
C ASP A 98 -8.96 1.70 13.38
N LEU A 99 -8.48 2.81 12.83
CA LEU A 99 -7.92 2.88 11.48
C LEU A 99 -6.41 2.63 11.50
N ILE A 100 -5.98 1.59 10.80
CA ILE A 100 -4.57 1.30 10.50
C ILE A 100 -4.28 1.77 9.08
N ARG A 101 -3.63 2.94 8.96
CA ARG A 101 -3.28 3.53 7.65
C ARG A 101 -2.19 2.74 6.93
N GLU A 102 -1.16 2.33 7.66
CA GLU A 102 -0.03 1.58 7.15
C GLU A 102 0.70 0.86 8.28
N SER A 103 0.84 -0.46 8.19
CA SER A 103 1.57 -1.28 9.15
C SER A 103 2.38 -2.37 8.43
N PRO A 104 3.68 -2.53 8.73
CA PRO A 104 4.47 -3.64 8.19
C PRO A 104 4.09 -5.02 8.76
N ALA A 105 3.07 -5.10 9.63
CA ALA A 105 2.38 -6.32 10.07
C ALA A 105 3.28 -7.49 10.55
N ARG A 106 4.54 -7.23 10.91
CA ARG A 106 5.51 -8.26 11.34
C ARG A 106 5.07 -9.04 12.57
N ASP A 107 4.20 -8.42 13.36
CA ASP A 107 3.67 -8.97 14.62
C ASP A 107 2.41 -9.84 14.38
N TYR A 108 1.99 -10.05 13.13
CA TYR A 108 0.80 -10.85 12.81
C TYR A 108 1.17 -12.34 12.82
N GLY A 109 0.29 -13.19 13.34
CA GLY A 109 0.58 -14.61 13.55
C GLY A 109 0.83 -15.41 12.26
N ALA A 110 0.30 -14.94 11.14
CA ALA A 110 0.45 -15.58 9.84
C ALA A 110 1.89 -15.47 9.28
N HIS A 111 2.39 -16.60 8.78
CA HIS A 111 3.75 -16.75 8.26
C HIS A 111 4.05 -15.75 7.13
N ARG A 112 3.05 -15.48 6.28
CA ARG A 112 3.15 -14.50 5.18
C ARG A 112 3.50 -13.08 5.64
N PHE A 113 3.17 -12.69 6.86
CA PHE A 113 3.47 -11.36 7.40
C PHE A 113 4.75 -11.32 8.24
N ARG A 114 5.12 -12.44 8.89
CA ARG A 114 6.33 -12.54 9.72
C ARG A 114 7.62 -12.22 8.97
N THR A 115 7.68 -12.53 7.68
CA THR A 115 8.84 -12.23 6.82
C THR A 115 8.97 -10.73 6.50
N GLY A 116 8.01 -9.89 6.90
CA GLY A 116 7.97 -8.47 6.53
C GLY A 116 7.78 -8.23 5.03
N SER A 117 7.37 -9.27 4.30
CA SER A 117 7.16 -9.25 2.85
C SER A 117 5.84 -8.58 2.46
N ARG A 118 5.05 -8.09 3.42
CA ARG A 118 3.75 -7.45 3.19
C ARG A 118 3.56 -6.23 4.09
N ILE A 119 2.81 -5.25 3.59
CA ILE A 119 2.30 -4.11 4.37
C ILE A 119 0.77 -4.16 4.33
N VAL A 120 0.15 -4.04 5.49
CA VAL A 120 -1.30 -3.81 5.59
C VAL A 120 -1.57 -2.32 5.52
N ARG A 121 -2.49 -1.93 4.64
CA ARG A 121 -2.88 -0.54 4.39
C ARG A 121 -4.39 -0.39 4.48
N GLU A 122 -4.80 0.79 4.94
CA GLU A 122 -6.22 1.19 5.03
C GLU A 122 -7.12 0.12 5.67
N SER A 123 -6.61 -0.49 6.74
CA SER A 123 -7.34 -1.52 7.48
C SER A 123 -8.10 -0.92 8.65
N VAL A 124 -9.25 -1.49 8.94
CA VAL A 124 -10.09 -1.13 10.10
C VAL A 124 -10.18 -2.32 11.04
N ARG A 125 -10.04 -2.07 12.34
CA ARG A 125 -10.14 -3.11 13.35
C ARG A 125 -11.07 -2.74 14.50
N THR A 126 -11.71 -3.73 15.10
CA THR A 126 -12.45 -3.56 16.36
C THR A 126 -11.50 -3.23 17.51
N ARG A 127 -11.98 -2.45 18.49
CA ARG A 127 -11.23 -2.09 19.70
C ARG A 127 -11.29 -3.15 20.81
N GLU A 128 -12.18 -4.12 20.65
CA GLU A 128 -12.48 -5.12 21.67
C GLU A 128 -11.42 -6.24 21.72
N ALA A 129 -11.46 -7.01 22.82
CA ALA A 129 -10.61 -8.19 23.00
C ALA A 129 -10.81 -9.23 21.88
N ARG A 130 -12.03 -9.31 21.32
CA ARG A 130 -12.36 -10.07 20.11
C ARG A 130 -12.03 -9.22 18.87
N LEU A 131 -10.74 -9.12 18.60
CA LEU A 131 -10.24 -8.35 17.48
C LEU A 131 -10.75 -8.96 16.16
N ARG A 132 -11.32 -8.09 15.31
CA ARG A 132 -11.65 -8.35 13.90
C ARG A 132 -11.04 -7.22 13.10
N GLU A 133 -10.32 -7.55 12.05
CA GLU A 133 -9.57 -6.61 11.21
C GLU A 133 -9.81 -6.95 9.75
N ILE A 134 -10.17 -5.95 8.95
CA ILE A 134 -10.37 -6.08 7.50
C ILE A 134 -9.60 -4.97 6.79
N GLY A 135 -8.98 -5.24 5.65
CA GLY A 135 -8.21 -4.24 4.91
C GLY A 135 -7.56 -4.79 3.64
N ASP A 136 -6.59 -4.05 3.12
CA ASP A 136 -5.77 -4.46 1.99
C ASP A 136 -4.32 -4.73 2.42
N ALA A 137 -3.78 -5.86 1.98
CA ALA A 137 -2.37 -6.21 2.07
C ALA A 137 -1.66 -5.97 0.73
N TRP A 138 -0.44 -5.44 0.81
CA TRP A 138 0.41 -5.16 -0.34
C TRP A 138 1.71 -5.95 -0.25
N PRO A 139 2.10 -6.70 -1.29
CA PRO A 139 3.40 -7.35 -1.32
C PRO A 139 4.54 -6.31 -1.41
N MET A 140 5.57 -6.50 -0.59
CA MET A 140 6.78 -5.66 -0.53
C MET A 140 7.92 -6.20 -1.41
N THR A 141 7.87 -7.47 -1.80
CA THR A 141 8.86 -8.13 -2.67
C THR A 141 9.00 -7.41 -4.00
N LEU A 142 10.23 -7.03 -4.39
CA LEU A 142 10.58 -6.38 -5.67
C LEU A 142 9.81 -7.05 -6.83
N PRO A 143 9.31 -6.28 -7.83
CA PRO A 143 8.73 -6.90 -9.02
C PRO A 143 9.73 -7.94 -9.54
N GLU A 144 9.29 -9.19 -9.75
CA GLU A 144 10.16 -10.18 -10.35
C GLU A 144 10.52 -9.69 -11.75
N VAL A 145 11.77 -9.27 -11.92
CA VAL A 145 12.34 -8.99 -13.22
C VAL A 145 12.93 -10.31 -13.70
N GLY A 146 12.13 -11.08 -14.43
CA GLY A 146 12.56 -12.32 -15.05
C GLY A 146 13.17 -12.04 -16.42
N ILE A 147 14.39 -12.48 -16.66
CA ILE A 147 14.96 -12.45 -18.01
C ILE A 147 14.67 -13.80 -18.65
N SER A 148 13.76 -13.81 -19.63
CA SER A 148 13.44 -15.01 -20.42
C SER A 148 14.27 -15.01 -21.69
N ALA A 149 14.98 -16.12 -21.95
CA ALA A 149 15.77 -16.29 -23.17
C ALA A 149 14.92 -16.21 -24.46
N ALA A 150 13.62 -16.45 -24.38
CA ALA A 150 12.71 -16.44 -25.52
C ALA A 150 11.96 -15.11 -25.73
N THR A 151 11.82 -14.27 -24.69
CA THR A 151 10.94 -13.07 -24.74
C THR A 151 11.57 -11.80 -24.16
N GLY A 152 12.83 -11.85 -23.71
CA GLY A 152 13.54 -10.71 -23.12
C GLY A 152 13.18 -10.48 -21.65
N VAL A 153 13.34 -9.23 -21.19
CA VAL A 153 13.05 -8.83 -19.81
C VAL A 153 11.54 -8.78 -19.58
N ARG A 154 11.02 -9.74 -18.80
CA ARG A 154 9.67 -9.70 -18.24
C ARG A 154 9.70 -8.96 -16.91
N VAL A 155 9.13 -7.77 -16.88
CA VAL A 155 8.78 -7.11 -15.63
C VAL A 155 7.48 -7.72 -15.15
N GLY A 156 7.49 -8.36 -13.98
CA GLY A 156 6.27 -8.88 -13.34
C GLY A 156 5.18 -7.81 -13.30
N GLY A 157 3.92 -8.24 -13.46
CA GLY A 157 2.77 -7.35 -13.51
C GLY A 157 2.66 -6.41 -12.31
N PRO A 158 1.86 -5.33 -12.41
CA PRO A 158 1.70 -4.37 -11.32
C PRO A 158 1.28 -5.09 -10.04
N ARG A 159 1.95 -4.77 -8.92
CA ARG A 159 1.58 -5.31 -7.61
C ARG A 159 0.15 -4.90 -7.29
N THR A 160 -0.75 -5.87 -7.20
CA THR A 160 -2.14 -5.64 -6.84
C THR A 160 -2.31 -5.71 -5.34
N ALA A 161 -3.20 -4.87 -4.80
CA ALA A 161 -3.70 -5.04 -3.45
C ALA A 161 -4.42 -6.38 -3.33
N GLU A 162 -4.25 -7.02 -2.17
CA GLU A 162 -4.83 -8.31 -1.81
C GLU A 162 -5.73 -8.12 -0.59
N VAL A 163 -6.94 -8.67 -0.58
CA VAL A 163 -7.81 -8.57 0.61
C VAL A 163 -7.15 -9.28 1.78
N PHE A 164 -7.27 -8.64 2.94
CA PHE A 164 -6.77 -9.13 4.21
C PHE A 164 -7.90 -9.14 5.23
N LEU A 165 -8.17 -10.32 5.79
CA LEU A 165 -9.08 -10.50 6.92
C LEU A 165 -8.29 -11.13 8.07
N ARG A 166 -8.51 -10.66 9.29
CA ARG A 166 -7.90 -11.21 10.50
C ARG A 166 -8.90 -11.21 11.65
N ALA A 167 -8.91 -12.30 12.41
CA ALA A 167 -9.65 -12.38 13.65
C ALA A 167 -8.78 -12.98 14.75
N ARG A 168 -8.92 -12.42 15.95
CA ARG A 168 -8.40 -13.02 17.17
C ARG A 168 -9.43 -13.97 17.77
N LEU A 169 -8.96 -15.16 18.10
CA LEU A 169 -9.70 -16.27 18.68
C LEU A 169 -9.65 -16.19 20.21
N SER A 170 -10.65 -16.79 20.86
CA SER A 170 -10.75 -16.87 22.33
C SER A 170 -9.69 -17.76 22.97
N ALA A 171 -9.20 -18.77 22.26
CA ALA A 171 -8.20 -19.73 22.70
C ALA A 171 -7.14 -20.00 21.62
N PRO A 172 -5.91 -20.40 22.01
CA PRO A 172 -4.89 -20.77 21.03
C PRO A 172 -5.19 -22.12 20.37
N VAL A 173 -4.89 -22.22 19.09
CA VAL A 173 -5.00 -23.47 18.31
C VAL A 173 -3.79 -24.35 18.57
N ARG A 174 -4.01 -25.67 18.75
CA ARG A 174 -2.97 -26.64 19.12
C ARG A 174 -1.91 -26.83 18.04
N ALA A 175 -2.34 -26.87 16.78
CA ALA A 175 -1.47 -27.01 15.63
C ALA A 175 -1.77 -25.90 14.61
N PRO A 176 -0.75 -25.25 14.02
CA PRO A 176 -0.99 -24.29 12.96
C PRO A 176 -1.58 -25.00 11.75
N LEU A 177 -2.60 -24.39 11.15
CA LEU A 177 -3.29 -24.93 9.99
C LEU A 177 -3.18 -23.94 8.83
N VAL A 178 -2.81 -24.44 7.66
CA VAL A 178 -2.75 -23.66 6.42
C VAL A 178 -3.66 -24.33 5.41
N HIS A 179 -4.61 -23.56 4.88
CA HIS A 179 -5.51 -23.99 3.83
C HIS A 179 -5.30 -23.10 2.59
N ASP A 180 -4.91 -23.71 1.48
CA ASP A 180 -4.71 -23.04 0.21
C ASP A 180 -5.92 -23.27 -0.71
N GLY A 181 -6.77 -22.24 -0.84
CA GLY A 181 -7.91 -22.21 -1.76
C GLY A 181 -7.51 -22.01 -3.22
N ARG A 182 -6.31 -22.48 -3.62
CA ARG A 182 -5.81 -22.41 -5.01
C ARG A 182 -6.24 -23.62 -5.84
N GLU A 183 -6.37 -24.77 -5.20
CA GLU A 183 -6.73 -26.02 -5.87
C GLU A 183 -8.23 -26.28 -5.70
N ALA A 184 -8.96 -26.32 -6.81
CA ALA A 184 -10.18 -27.09 -6.92
C ALA A 184 -10.19 -27.66 -8.34
N VAL A 185 -10.46 -28.97 -8.44
CA VAL A 185 -10.53 -29.82 -9.63
C VAL A 185 -9.21 -30.51 -10.02
N THR A 186 -8.91 -31.63 -9.38
CA THR A 186 -8.49 -32.82 -10.13
C THR A 186 -9.69 -33.76 -10.22
N SER A 187 -10.01 -34.17 -11.45
CA SER A 187 -11.21 -34.92 -11.85
C SER A 187 -11.26 -36.38 -11.41
N ASP A 188 -10.54 -36.79 -10.36
CA ASP A 188 -10.60 -38.16 -9.86
C ASP A 188 -11.07 -38.12 -8.40
N GLY A 189 -12.35 -38.45 -8.21
CA GLY A 189 -13.05 -38.45 -6.92
C GLY A 189 -12.53 -39.53 -5.96
N GLN A 190 -11.27 -39.42 -5.55
CA GLN A 190 -10.68 -40.26 -4.51
C GLN A 190 -10.17 -39.36 -3.39
N GLU A 191 -11.11 -38.85 -2.60
CA GLU A 191 -10.81 -38.35 -1.27
C GLU A 191 -10.51 -39.55 -0.37
N ASP A 192 -9.23 -39.86 -0.23
CA ASP A 192 -8.72 -40.79 0.77
C ASP A 192 -8.85 -40.13 2.17
N ARG A 193 -10.08 -40.04 2.70
CA ARG A 193 -10.38 -39.53 4.05
C ARG A 193 -10.64 -40.70 4.98
N ALA A 194 -9.57 -41.23 5.57
CA ALA A 194 -9.61 -42.27 6.59
C ALA A 194 -9.85 -41.74 8.01
N ASP A 195 -10.14 -40.45 8.20
CA ASP A 195 -10.37 -39.88 9.53
C ASP A 195 -11.57 -38.94 9.50
N GLY A 196 -12.64 -39.27 10.22
CA GLY A 196 -13.96 -38.61 10.22
C GLY A 196 -13.98 -37.17 10.74
N SER A 197 -12.85 -36.47 10.65
CA SER A 197 -12.71 -35.05 10.99
C SER A 197 -13.50 -34.18 10.03
N THR A 198 -14.32 -33.28 10.59
CA THR A 198 -15.08 -32.31 9.81
C THR A 198 -14.10 -31.33 9.15
N PRO A 199 -14.18 -31.07 7.83
CA PRO A 199 -13.27 -30.14 7.19
C PRO A 199 -13.37 -28.74 7.82
N PHE A 200 -12.20 -28.11 8.02
CA PHE A 200 -12.08 -26.80 8.64
C PHE A 200 -12.93 -25.75 7.89
N VAL A 201 -12.72 -25.66 6.58
CA VAL A 201 -13.54 -24.87 5.65
C VAL A 201 -14.62 -25.77 5.06
N SER A 202 -15.90 -25.43 5.25
CA SER A 202 -16.98 -26.14 4.57
C SER A 202 -16.97 -25.81 3.06
N PRO A 203 -17.51 -26.68 2.19
CA PRO A 203 -17.57 -26.40 0.75
C PRO A 203 -18.33 -25.10 0.40
N GLU A 204 -19.35 -24.77 1.18
CA GLU A 204 -20.09 -23.50 1.05
C GLU A 204 -19.22 -22.30 1.41
N MET A 205 -18.48 -22.38 2.52
CA MET A 205 -17.55 -21.34 2.93
C MET A 205 -16.40 -21.17 1.94
N ASP A 206 -15.83 -22.26 1.39
CA ASP A 206 -14.79 -22.16 0.35
C ASP A 206 -15.30 -21.42 -0.89
N ARG A 207 -16.53 -21.74 -1.32
CA ARG A 207 -17.17 -21.06 -2.45
C ARG A 207 -17.32 -19.56 -2.19
N ASP A 208 -17.82 -19.18 -1.02
CA ASP A 208 -18.03 -17.78 -0.65
C ASP A 208 -16.69 -17.04 -0.53
N LEU A 209 -15.70 -17.64 0.13
CA LEU A 209 -14.35 -17.08 0.24
C LEU A 209 -13.69 -16.91 -1.12
N ARG A 210 -13.82 -17.88 -2.03
CA ARG A 210 -13.26 -17.80 -3.38
C ARG A 210 -14.00 -16.77 -4.24
N ALA A 211 -15.31 -16.66 -4.11
CA ALA A 211 -16.11 -15.63 -4.80
C ALA A 211 -15.70 -14.22 -4.35
N PHE A 212 -15.54 -14.01 -3.04
CA PHE A 212 -15.12 -12.74 -2.47
C PHE A 212 -13.64 -12.42 -2.74
N ALA A 213 -12.75 -13.32 -2.37
CA ALA A 213 -11.32 -13.07 -2.24
C ALA A 213 -10.50 -13.50 -3.48
N GLY A 214 -11.11 -14.25 -4.41
CA GLY A 214 -10.38 -14.97 -5.46
C GLY A 214 -9.57 -16.14 -4.87
N PRO A 215 -8.51 -16.61 -5.56
CA PRO A 215 -7.52 -17.49 -4.96
C PRO A 215 -7.03 -16.92 -3.61
N TYR A 216 -7.18 -17.71 -2.56
CA TYR A 216 -6.89 -17.28 -1.19
C TYR A 216 -6.02 -18.29 -0.45
N THR A 217 -5.40 -17.80 0.62
CA THR A 217 -4.72 -18.61 1.62
C THR A 217 -5.26 -18.23 2.98
N LEU A 218 -5.62 -19.25 3.76
CA LEU A 218 -6.16 -19.13 5.10
C LEU A 218 -5.19 -19.78 6.06
N GLU A 219 -4.67 -19.01 7.01
CA GLU A 219 -3.70 -19.44 8.00
C GLU A 219 -4.29 -19.28 9.40
N ILE A 220 -4.18 -20.32 10.21
CA ILE A 220 -4.54 -20.30 11.63
C ILE A 220 -3.27 -20.55 12.42
N SER A 221 -2.93 -19.64 13.30
CA SER A 221 -1.73 -19.76 14.13
C SER A 221 -1.93 -19.07 15.47
N GLY A 222 -1.56 -19.76 16.55
CA GLY A 222 -1.75 -19.25 17.91
C GLY A 222 -3.21 -18.90 18.14
N GLN A 223 -3.50 -17.64 18.46
CA GLN A 223 -4.85 -17.14 18.68
C GLN A 223 -5.41 -16.38 17.47
N GLU A 224 -4.90 -16.60 16.26
CA GLU A 224 -5.28 -15.80 15.10
C GLU A 224 -5.68 -16.67 13.93
N VAL A 225 -6.73 -16.23 13.24
CA VAL A 225 -7.08 -16.69 11.88
C VAL A 225 -6.89 -15.52 10.93
N VAL A 226 -6.19 -15.78 9.82
CA VAL A 226 -5.81 -14.77 8.83
C VAL A 226 -6.10 -15.30 7.45
N LEU A 227 -6.84 -14.52 6.66
CA LEU A 227 -7.11 -14.78 5.26
C LEU A 227 -6.43 -13.73 4.39
N CYS A 228 -5.72 -14.18 3.36
CA CYS A 228 -5.17 -13.34 2.29
C CYS A 228 -5.74 -13.81 0.94
N GLY A 229 -6.44 -12.93 0.23
CA GLY A 229 -7.00 -13.23 -1.09
C GLY A 229 -6.43 -12.36 -2.19
N SER A 230 -6.36 -12.89 -3.41
CA SER A 230 -5.77 -12.17 -4.55
C SER A 230 -6.57 -10.94 -5.00
N ARG A 231 -7.87 -10.84 -4.65
CA ARG A 231 -8.72 -9.69 -4.99
C ARG A 231 -8.64 -8.64 -3.87
N PRO A 232 -8.47 -7.35 -4.17
CA PRO A 232 -8.40 -6.29 -3.17
C PRO A 232 -9.75 -6.05 -2.51
N LEU A 233 -9.80 -5.71 -1.22
CA LEU A 233 -11.04 -5.35 -0.50
C LEU A 233 -11.82 -4.28 -1.27
N ASP A 234 -11.12 -3.27 -1.80
CA ASP A 234 -11.70 -2.09 -2.43
C ASP A 234 -12.69 -1.40 -1.48
N ALA A 235 -12.14 -0.79 -0.43
CA ALA A 235 -12.91 -0.16 0.64
C ALA A 235 -13.81 1.02 0.17
N SER A 236 -13.72 1.43 -1.09
CA SER A 236 -14.67 2.36 -1.70
C SER A 236 -16.06 1.77 -1.92
N ARG A 237 -16.18 0.43 -1.96
CA ARG A 237 -17.44 -0.29 -2.17
C ARG A 237 -17.99 -0.80 -0.84
N ALA A 238 -19.05 -0.16 -0.36
CA ALA A 238 -19.71 -0.52 0.91
C ALA A 238 -20.12 -2.00 0.99
N GLU A 239 -20.62 -2.56 -0.11
CA GLU A 239 -21.02 -3.98 -0.21
C GLU A 239 -19.84 -4.91 0.09
N ARG A 240 -18.65 -4.61 -0.44
CA ARG A 240 -17.43 -5.39 -0.21
C ARG A 240 -16.97 -5.34 1.24
N VAL A 241 -17.08 -4.18 1.88
CA VAL A 241 -16.74 -4.00 3.30
C VAL A 241 -17.70 -4.78 4.19
N GLN A 242 -18.99 -4.76 3.87
CA GLN A 242 -20.00 -5.54 4.58
C GLN A 242 -19.77 -7.04 4.43
N GLU A 243 -19.53 -7.51 3.21
CA GLU A 243 -19.23 -8.91 2.91
C GLU A 243 -17.96 -9.37 3.66
N ALA A 244 -16.91 -8.55 3.66
CA ALA A 244 -15.69 -8.81 4.43
C ALA A 244 -15.95 -8.95 5.93
N ALA A 245 -16.78 -8.06 6.50
CA ALA A 245 -17.16 -8.08 7.91
C ALA A 245 -17.98 -9.33 8.29
N VAL A 246 -18.85 -9.79 7.39
CA VAL A 246 -19.60 -11.04 7.57
C VAL A 246 -18.66 -12.25 7.49
N LEU A 247 -17.78 -12.30 6.48
CA LEU A 247 -16.86 -13.40 6.26
C LEU A 247 -15.83 -13.55 7.39
N VAL A 248 -15.26 -12.45 7.89
CA VAL A 248 -14.31 -12.51 9.02
C VAL A 248 -14.98 -13.01 10.30
N GLU A 249 -16.25 -12.68 10.52
CA GLU A 249 -17.01 -13.18 11.66
C GLU A 249 -17.40 -14.65 11.51
N ALA A 250 -17.78 -15.06 10.30
CA ALA A 250 -18.07 -16.46 9.98
C ALA A 250 -16.83 -17.35 10.15
N LEU A 251 -15.68 -16.90 9.66
CA LEU A 251 -14.38 -17.56 9.84
C LEU A 251 -14.03 -17.69 11.32
N ALA A 252 -14.16 -16.61 12.09
CA ALA A 252 -13.86 -16.64 13.52
C ALA A 252 -14.80 -17.59 14.27
N SER A 253 -16.11 -17.52 14.01
CA SER A 253 -17.12 -18.37 14.66
C SER A 253 -16.89 -19.85 14.34
N ARG A 254 -16.57 -20.18 13.08
CA ARG A 254 -16.26 -21.55 12.66
C ARG A 254 -14.99 -22.06 13.33
N THR A 255 -13.95 -21.23 13.38
CA THR A 255 -12.68 -21.59 14.04
C THR A 255 -12.89 -21.83 15.53
N GLU A 256 -13.66 -20.97 16.21
CA GLU A 256 -13.97 -21.14 17.64
C GLU A 256 -14.79 -22.39 17.92
N ALA A 257 -15.77 -22.74 17.07
CA ALA A 257 -16.55 -23.97 17.23
C ALA A 257 -15.66 -25.21 17.19
N LEU A 258 -14.72 -25.27 16.24
CA LEU A 258 -13.78 -26.39 16.12
C LEU A 258 -12.82 -26.48 17.31
N LEU A 259 -12.44 -25.34 17.91
CA LEU A 259 -11.60 -25.33 19.11
C LEU A 259 -12.32 -25.87 20.36
N VAL A 260 -13.63 -25.65 20.47
CA VAL A 260 -14.43 -26.19 21.58
C VAL A 260 -14.55 -27.72 21.47
N ASP A 261 -14.76 -28.24 20.26
CA ASP A 261 -14.85 -29.68 20.01
C ASP A 261 -13.52 -30.40 20.34
N ASP A 262 -12.38 -29.81 19.97
CA ASP A 262 -11.04 -30.34 20.31
C ASP A 262 -10.71 -30.33 21.82
N ALA A 263 -11.31 -29.41 22.57
CA ALA A 263 -11.12 -29.30 24.02
C ALA A 263 -11.86 -30.40 24.80
N ALA A 264 -12.95 -30.94 24.26
CA ALA A 264 -13.71 -32.04 24.87
C ALA A 264 -12.97 -33.40 24.79
N GLY A 265 -11.92 -33.51 23.96
CA GLY A 265 -11.27 -34.78 23.60
C GLY A 265 -10.08 -35.27 24.44
N GLY A 266 -9.64 -34.60 25.53
CA GLY A 266 -8.62 -35.21 26.41
C GLY A 266 -7.89 -34.31 27.42
N PRO A 267 -7.18 -34.90 28.42
CA PRO A 267 -6.49 -34.17 29.49
C PRO A 267 -5.22 -33.47 29.00
N HIS A 268 -5.02 -32.23 29.45
CA HIS A 268 -3.99 -31.31 28.95
C HIS A 268 -2.61 -31.51 29.61
N ALA A 269 -1.57 -31.59 28.78
CA ALA A 269 -0.22 -31.16 29.14
C ALA A 269 0.04 -29.79 28.48
N PRO A 270 0.40 -28.73 29.24
CA PRO A 270 0.69 -27.43 28.66
C PRO A 270 1.99 -27.48 27.84
N VAL A 271 1.91 -27.16 26.55
CA VAL A 271 3.10 -26.88 25.73
C VAL A 271 3.59 -25.48 26.12
N PRO A 272 4.83 -25.32 26.63
CA PRO A 272 5.33 -24.03 27.05
C PRO A 272 5.73 -23.20 25.81
N TRP A 273 4.87 -22.27 25.40
CA TRP A 273 5.24 -21.20 24.47
C TRP A 273 5.38 -19.87 25.24
N ALA A 274 6.26 -19.85 26.25
CA ALA A 274 6.69 -18.61 26.87
C ALA A 274 7.79 -17.98 26.02
N ALA A 275 7.40 -17.11 25.07
CA ALA A 275 8.11 -15.88 24.64
C ALA A 275 7.71 -15.45 23.22
N ALA A 276 6.64 -14.64 23.06
CA ALA A 276 6.58 -13.66 21.96
C ALA A 276 5.46 -12.62 22.04
N THR A 277 4.29 -12.89 22.62
CA THR A 277 3.15 -11.95 22.47
C THR A 277 2.33 -11.82 23.75
N GLY A 278 2.84 -11.01 24.67
CA GLY A 278 1.96 -10.32 25.61
C GLY A 278 0.95 -9.44 24.86
N PRO A 279 -0.09 -8.92 25.54
CA PRO A 279 -1.00 -7.93 24.96
C PRO A 279 -0.22 -6.63 24.71
N HIS A 280 0.51 -6.57 23.60
CA HIS A 280 1.09 -5.33 23.12
C HIS A 280 -0.05 -4.55 22.48
N HIS A 281 -0.62 -3.62 23.25
CA HIS A 281 -1.05 -2.37 22.65
C HIS A 281 0.18 -1.81 21.93
N PRO A 282 0.20 -1.74 20.59
CA PRO A 282 1.28 -1.04 19.93
C PRO A 282 1.17 0.40 20.40
N ALA A 283 2.12 0.83 21.24
CA ALA A 283 2.32 2.24 21.48
C ALA A 283 2.43 2.91 20.10
N PRO A 284 1.74 4.04 19.88
CA PRO A 284 1.75 4.69 18.57
C PRO A 284 3.21 4.86 18.16
N PRO A 285 3.58 4.48 16.92
CA PRO A 285 4.97 4.53 16.50
C PRO A 285 5.48 5.95 16.73
N ARG A 286 6.38 6.11 17.70
CA ARG A 286 7.14 7.35 17.90
C ARG A 286 8.08 7.46 16.70
N ARG A 287 7.53 7.87 15.56
CA ARG A 287 8.28 8.21 14.37
C ARG A 287 9.15 9.41 14.76
N GLY A 288 10.46 9.20 14.74
CA GLY A 288 11.42 10.26 14.48
C GLY A 288 11.21 10.77 13.05
N ALA A 289 10.05 11.35 12.79
CA ALA A 289 9.73 12.01 11.54
C ALA A 289 10.58 13.28 11.52
N ARG A 290 11.68 13.27 10.76
CA ARG A 290 12.18 14.52 10.20
C ARG A 290 10.96 15.17 9.54
N ARG A 291 10.60 16.36 10.03
CA ARG A 291 9.30 17.00 9.76
C ARG A 291 9.02 16.90 8.26
N PRO A 292 7.86 16.36 7.81
CA PRO A 292 7.55 16.20 6.39
C PRO A 292 7.71 17.50 5.59
N VAL A 293 7.56 18.64 6.27
CA VAL A 293 7.85 20.00 5.78
C VAL A 293 9.30 20.18 5.31
N VAL A 294 10.30 19.60 5.97
CA VAL A 294 11.72 19.71 5.60
C VAL A 294 12.00 18.92 4.32
N VAL A 295 11.37 17.75 4.16
CA VAL A 295 11.47 16.97 2.92
C VAL A 295 10.78 17.71 1.77
N LEU A 296 9.60 18.27 2.02
CA LEU A 296 8.89 19.10 1.04
C LEU A 296 9.72 20.32 0.64
N LEU A 297 10.27 21.07 1.60
CA LEU A 297 11.15 22.21 1.34
C LEU A 297 12.40 21.80 0.56
N GLY A 298 13.00 20.65 0.87
CA GLY A 298 14.16 20.13 0.14
C GLY A 298 13.84 19.78 -1.31
N VAL A 299 12.71 19.10 -1.56
CA VAL A 299 12.25 18.76 -2.91
C VAL A 299 11.85 20.00 -3.70
N LEU A 300 11.16 20.95 -3.06
CA LEU A 300 10.71 22.20 -3.68
C LEU A 300 11.90 23.13 -3.97
N ALA A 301 12.86 23.23 -3.04
CA ALA A 301 14.12 23.91 -3.27
C ALA A 301 14.88 23.25 -4.43
N LEU A 302 14.95 21.92 -4.50
CA LEU A 302 15.59 21.24 -5.63
C LEU A 302 14.88 21.55 -6.96
N LEU A 303 13.54 21.49 -7.00
CA LEU A 303 12.74 21.75 -8.19
C LEU A 303 12.75 23.21 -8.66
N VAL A 304 13.06 24.17 -7.80
CA VAL A 304 13.20 25.59 -8.17
C VAL A 304 14.67 25.94 -8.44
N VAL A 305 15.57 25.58 -7.54
CA VAL A 305 17.00 25.90 -7.61
C VAL A 305 17.65 25.20 -8.80
N VAL A 306 17.29 23.95 -9.11
CA VAL A 306 17.89 23.23 -10.23
C VAL A 306 17.56 23.88 -11.57
N PRO A 307 16.28 24.13 -11.94
CA PRO A 307 15.98 24.79 -13.21
C PRO A 307 16.51 26.21 -13.30
N VAL A 308 16.48 26.98 -12.21
CA VAL A 308 17.04 28.34 -12.18
C VAL A 308 18.56 28.31 -12.35
N ALA A 309 19.26 27.42 -11.65
CA ALA A 309 20.70 27.24 -11.82
C ALA A 309 21.04 26.80 -13.25
N LEU A 310 20.23 25.90 -13.84
CA LEU A 310 20.43 25.43 -15.21
C LEU A 310 20.17 26.55 -16.23
N ALA A 311 19.18 27.41 -15.99
CA ALA A 311 18.89 28.59 -16.81
C ALA A 311 19.99 29.67 -16.70
N VAL A 312 20.50 29.92 -15.49
CA VAL A 312 21.63 30.84 -15.27
C VAL A 312 22.90 30.29 -15.93
N VAL A 313 23.18 28.99 -15.78
CA VAL A 313 24.31 28.33 -16.43
C VAL A 313 24.16 28.42 -17.95
N MET A 314 22.99 28.11 -18.51
CA MET A 314 22.68 28.28 -19.93
C MET A 314 22.90 29.72 -20.41
N SER A 315 22.39 30.72 -19.69
CA SER A 315 22.56 32.14 -20.02
C SER A 315 24.03 32.58 -19.95
N SER A 316 24.77 32.10 -18.97
CA SER A 316 26.21 32.40 -18.83
C SER A 316 27.06 31.70 -19.91
N ILE A 317 26.67 30.48 -20.30
CA ILE A 317 27.27 29.73 -21.40
C ILE A 317 27.05 30.49 -22.71
N ASP A 318 25.83 30.96 -22.99
CA ASP A 318 25.51 31.67 -24.23
C ASP A 318 26.37 32.94 -24.41
N HIS A 319 26.68 33.63 -23.32
CA HIS A 319 27.60 34.78 -23.32
C HIS A 319 29.08 34.43 -23.51
N VAL A 320 29.52 33.26 -23.04
CA VAL A 320 30.94 32.87 -23.06
C VAL A 320 31.30 32.03 -24.30
N LEU A 321 30.32 31.35 -24.92
CA LEU A 321 30.61 30.26 -25.87
C LEU A 321 30.60 30.60 -27.36
N LEU A 322 30.27 31.84 -27.78
CA LEU A 322 30.52 32.38 -29.14
C LEU A 322 30.47 31.31 -30.28
N GLY A 323 29.43 30.48 -30.31
CA GLY A 323 29.19 29.49 -31.38
C GLY A 323 29.81 28.08 -31.25
N ARG A 324 30.41 27.66 -30.12
CA ARG A 324 30.93 26.28 -29.95
C ARG A 324 29.91 25.31 -29.34
N GLU A 325 29.02 24.77 -30.18
CA GLU A 325 27.95 23.83 -29.77
C GLU A 325 28.42 22.60 -28.97
N VAL A 326 29.58 22.04 -29.29
CA VAL A 326 30.06 20.79 -28.66
C VAL A 326 30.40 21.02 -27.18
N LEU A 327 30.97 22.18 -26.84
CA LEU A 327 31.30 22.51 -25.46
C LEU A 327 30.01 22.79 -24.65
N ALA A 328 29.03 23.45 -25.25
CA ALA A 328 27.72 23.68 -24.62
C ALA A 328 27.03 22.35 -24.28
N LYS A 329 26.99 21.39 -25.22
CA LYS A 329 26.42 20.05 -24.99
C LYS A 329 27.14 19.29 -23.86
N ALA A 330 28.47 19.38 -23.78
CA ALA A 330 29.25 18.74 -22.72
C ALA A 330 28.97 19.34 -21.32
N VAL A 331 28.89 20.67 -21.22
CA VAL A 331 28.63 21.35 -19.94
C VAL A 331 27.21 21.05 -19.44
N VAL A 332 26.23 21.00 -20.34
CA VAL A 332 24.86 20.56 -19.99
C VAL A 332 24.84 19.13 -19.51
N GLY A 333 25.53 18.23 -20.21
CA GLY A 333 25.63 16.83 -19.80
C GLY A 333 26.19 16.69 -18.39
N VAL A 334 27.28 17.40 -18.07
CA VAL A 334 27.87 17.42 -16.73
C VAL A 334 26.90 17.99 -15.68
N ALA A 335 26.21 19.10 -15.98
CA ALA A 335 25.24 19.69 -15.07
C ALA A 335 24.09 18.73 -14.77
N VAL A 336 23.51 18.08 -15.79
CA VAL A 336 22.43 17.10 -15.65
C VAL A 336 22.89 15.90 -14.82
N VAL A 337 24.09 15.38 -15.06
CA VAL A 337 24.66 14.27 -14.27
C VAL A 337 24.84 14.68 -12.80
N LEU A 338 25.33 15.89 -12.54
CA LEU A 338 25.54 16.40 -11.19
C LEU A 338 24.20 16.53 -10.43
N ILE A 339 23.18 17.06 -11.11
CA ILE A 339 21.81 17.17 -10.59
C ILE A 339 21.24 15.80 -10.27
N LEU A 340 21.32 14.85 -11.22
CA LEU A 340 20.87 13.47 -11.01
C LEU A 340 21.61 12.81 -9.84
N GLY A 341 22.91 13.08 -9.69
CA GLY A 341 23.72 12.64 -8.55
C GLY A 341 23.21 13.19 -7.22
N ILE A 342 22.87 14.48 -7.16
CA ILE A 342 22.29 15.12 -5.97
C ILE A 342 20.91 14.52 -5.65
N VAL A 343 20.04 14.37 -6.65
CA VAL A 343 18.73 13.73 -6.50
C VAL A 343 18.88 12.31 -5.94
N ALA A 344 19.78 11.51 -6.52
CA ALA A 344 20.05 10.15 -6.08
C ALA A 344 20.64 10.10 -4.66
N ALA A 345 21.54 11.02 -4.31
CA ALA A 345 22.12 11.13 -2.98
C ALA A 345 21.07 11.50 -1.93
N VAL A 346 20.17 12.45 -2.23
CA VAL A 346 19.05 12.83 -1.36
C VAL A 346 18.06 11.67 -1.20
N ALA A 347 17.69 11.00 -2.30
CA ALA A 347 16.83 9.81 -2.26
C ALA A 347 17.48 8.67 -1.44
N ARG A 348 18.80 8.47 -1.58
CA ARG A 348 19.54 7.47 -0.81
C ARG A 348 19.65 7.85 0.66
N TRP A 349 19.87 9.12 1.00
CA TRP A 349 19.87 9.61 2.38
C TRP A 349 18.49 9.47 3.04
N MET A 350 17.41 9.71 2.29
CA MET A 350 16.04 9.54 2.74
C MET A 350 15.67 8.07 2.99
N THR A 351 16.23 7.15 2.21
CA THR A 351 15.95 5.70 2.32
C THR A 351 16.89 4.99 3.31
N ALA A 352 18.13 5.45 3.46
CA ALA A 352 19.14 4.86 4.34
C ALA A 352 18.85 5.05 5.85
N GLY A 353 18.02 6.02 6.23
CA GLY A 353 17.63 6.24 7.63
C GLY A 353 16.78 5.14 8.29
N ARG A 354 16.45 4.05 7.56
CA ARG A 354 15.62 2.94 8.06
C ARG A 354 16.41 1.73 8.60
N GLY A 355 17.76 1.78 8.64
CA GLY A 355 18.58 0.57 8.78
C GLY A 355 19.72 0.58 9.81
N ALA A 356 19.73 1.43 10.82
CA ALA A 356 20.72 1.30 11.90
C ALA A 356 20.06 0.74 13.17
N PRO A 357 20.26 -0.55 13.51
CA PRO A 357 20.00 -1.00 14.87
C PRO A 357 20.93 -0.23 15.79
N ARG A 358 20.36 0.59 16.69
CA ARG A 358 21.11 1.08 17.85
C ARG A 358 21.44 -0.16 18.68
N ARG A 359 22.72 -0.52 18.69
CA ARG A 359 23.28 -1.43 19.69
C ARG A 359 23.25 -0.78 21.05
#